data_AF-A0AAD4M1G9-F1
#
_entry.id   AF-A0AAD4M1G9-F1
#
_cell.length_a   1.000
_cell.length_b   1.000
_cell.length_c   1.000
_cell.angle_alpha   90.00
_cell.angle_beta   90.00
_cell.angle_gamma   90.00
#
_symmetry.space_group_name_H-M   'P 1'
#
loop_
_entity.id
_entity.type
_entity.pdbx_description
1 polymer ?
#
loop_
_entity_poly.entity_id
_entity_poly.type
_entity_poly.pdbx_seq_one_letter_code
_entity_poly.pdbx_strand_id
1 'polypeptide(L)'
;MFGLRNLKDHLSEVNSPLAEKFTTIDKDLESLTMSLMLNGTIEISDGGSQVDDGMNPFGHPHSSKCNFPDVVVKQQKLLEERDVLASEIQELPGFGGFLKTPSFENIRIAASHGPVVIINHSKWRSDILILLYNSSPSYIPTTNDFYCRANELRDCLVVARKEGLDSDRYERALRSVLKSLHNLVGKPVVDRLHTLGVPEQS
;
A
#
# COMPACT_ATOMS: atom_id res chain seq x y z
N MET A 1 13.95 -15.56 -6.02
CA MET A 1 13.67 -14.16 -5.67
C MET A 1 12.77 -14.15 -4.45
N PHE A 2 13.22 -13.54 -3.35
CA PHE A 2 12.49 -13.59 -2.08
C PHE A 2 11.45 -12.46 -2.07
N GLY A 3 10.16 -12.80 -2.02
CA GLY A 3 9.15 -11.82 -1.62
C GLY A 3 9.45 -11.33 -0.20
N LEU A 4 8.95 -10.15 0.18
CA LEU A 4 9.11 -9.58 1.53
C LEU A 4 8.77 -10.58 2.66
N ARG A 5 7.77 -11.45 2.46
CA ARG A 5 7.45 -12.55 3.39
C ARG A 5 8.60 -13.54 3.53
N ASN A 6 9.09 -14.06 2.40
CA ASN A 6 10.16 -15.05 2.35
C ASN A 6 11.51 -14.48 2.87
N LEU A 7 11.74 -13.17 2.68
CA LEU A 7 12.93 -12.49 3.18
C LEU A 7 12.90 -12.34 4.71
N LYS A 8 11.71 -12.18 5.29
CA LYS A 8 11.50 -12.11 6.74
C LYS A 8 11.65 -13.49 7.39
N ASP A 9 11.16 -14.54 6.73
CA ASP A 9 11.34 -15.92 7.17
C ASP A 9 12.84 -16.29 7.17
N HIS A 10 13.55 -15.98 6.08
CA HIS A 10 14.99 -16.18 6.00
C HIS A 10 15.79 -15.32 7.01
N LEU A 11 15.35 -14.09 7.29
CA LEU A 11 15.95 -13.25 8.33
C LEU A 11 15.78 -13.86 9.72
N SER A 12 14.64 -14.52 10.00
CA SER A 12 14.41 -15.18 11.28
C SER A 12 15.34 -16.36 11.52
N GLU A 13 15.73 -17.07 10.46
CA GLU A 13 16.71 -18.17 10.51
C GLU A 13 18.14 -17.68 10.72
N VAL A 14 18.52 -16.56 10.10
CA VAL A 14 19.89 -16.01 10.16
C VAL A 14 20.11 -15.14 11.40
N ASN A 15 19.11 -14.34 11.78
CA ASN A 15 19.18 -13.42 12.92
C ASN A 15 17.79 -13.14 13.52
N SER A 16 17.34 -14.05 14.38
CA SER A 16 16.05 -13.93 15.10
C SER A 16 15.90 -12.60 15.86
N PRO A 17 16.91 -12.07 16.58
CA PRO A 17 16.76 -10.79 17.28
C PRO A 17 16.48 -9.59 16.36
N LEU A 18 17.16 -9.49 15.20
CA LEU A 18 16.89 -8.43 14.23
C LEU A 18 15.52 -8.60 13.57
N ALA A 19 15.14 -9.84 13.26
CA ALA A 19 13.82 -10.15 12.71
C ALA A 19 12.70 -9.71 13.65
N GLU A 20 12.77 -10.06 14.94
CA GLU A 20 11.76 -9.68 15.94
C GLU A 20 11.64 -8.17 16.12
N LYS A 21 12.77 -7.46 16.21
CA LYS A 21 12.78 -5.98 16.26
C LYS A 21 12.08 -5.38 15.04
N PHE A 22 12.41 -5.87 13.85
CA PHE A 22 11.81 -5.38 12.61
C PHE A 22 10.31 -5.65 12.56
N THR A 23 9.88 -6.83 13.02
CA THR A 23 8.45 -7.16 13.12
C THR A 23 7.69 -6.25 14.07
N THR A 24 8.34 -5.80 15.14
CA THR A 24 7.74 -4.96 16.17
C THR A 24 7.53 -3.56 15.64
N ILE A 25 8.55 -2.98 15.00
CA ILE A 25 8.46 -1.66 14.37
C ILE A 25 7.40 -1.65 13.26
N ASP A 26 7.34 -2.69 12.41
CA ASP A 26 6.31 -2.81 11.38
C ASP A 26 4.89 -2.83 11.99
N LYS A 27 4.68 -3.59 13.07
CA LYS A 27 3.40 -3.66 13.78
C LYS A 27 3.01 -2.32 14.42
N ASP A 28 3.97 -1.62 15.00
CA ASP A 28 3.74 -0.30 15.61
C ASP A 28 3.39 0.75 14.55
N LEU A 29 4.07 0.73 13.40
CA LEU A 29 3.74 1.57 12.24
C LEU A 29 2.35 1.23 11.68
N GLU A 30 2.01 -0.05 11.57
CA GLU A 30 0.69 -0.48 11.12
C GLU A 30 -0.40 0.00 12.08
N SER A 31 -0.21 -0.19 13.38
CA SER A 31 -1.14 0.26 14.42
C SER A 31 -1.37 1.78 14.39
N LEU A 32 -0.29 2.56 14.24
CA LEU A 32 -0.38 4.02 14.10
C LEU A 32 -1.12 4.42 12.81
N THR A 33 -0.81 3.77 11.70
CA THR A 33 -1.47 4.03 10.41
C THR A 33 -2.95 3.69 10.47
N MET A 34 -3.32 2.57 11.10
CA MET A 34 -4.72 2.19 11.29
C MET A 34 -5.45 3.15 12.23
N SER A 35 -4.78 3.60 13.30
CA SER A 35 -5.35 4.59 14.22
C SER A 35 -5.61 5.92 13.51
N LEU A 36 -4.71 6.37 12.64
CA LEU A 36 -4.90 7.56 11.80
C LEU A 36 -6.10 7.40 10.84
N MET A 37 -6.16 6.28 10.13
CA MET A 37 -7.25 5.99 9.17
C MET A 37 -8.63 5.84 9.85
N LEU A 38 -8.66 5.33 11.08
CA LEU A 38 -9.89 5.19 11.86
C LEU A 38 -10.36 6.53 12.45
N ASN A 39 -9.41 7.40 12.85
CA ASN A 39 -9.70 8.64 13.59
C ASN A 39 -9.82 9.91 12.74
N GLY A 40 -9.38 9.93 11.48
CA GLY A 40 -9.51 11.15 10.68
C GLY A 40 -9.13 10.98 9.23
N THR A 41 -10.06 11.36 8.36
CA THR A 41 -9.86 11.67 6.93
C THR A 41 -8.66 12.59 6.79
N ILE A 42 -7.63 12.15 6.07
CA ILE A 42 -6.51 13.03 5.68
C ILE A 42 -7.06 13.93 4.56
N GLU A 43 -7.69 15.05 4.93
CA GLU A 43 -7.79 16.18 4.03
C GLU A 43 -6.44 16.91 4.05
N ILE A 44 -5.67 16.74 2.96
CA ILE A 44 -4.57 17.66 2.67
C ILE A 44 -5.22 18.93 2.13
N SER A 45 -5.66 19.82 3.02
CA SER A 45 -6.11 21.16 2.66
C SER A 45 -4.89 22.02 2.35
N ASP A 46 -4.69 22.29 1.06
CA ASP A 46 -3.80 23.34 0.56
C ASP A 46 -4.34 24.71 0.97
N GLY A 47 -3.43 25.64 1.24
CA GLY A 47 -3.63 26.79 2.13
C GLY A 47 -4.74 27.77 1.73
N GLY A 48 -5.51 28.16 2.75
CA GLY A 48 -6.40 29.32 2.72
C GLY A 48 -6.88 29.65 4.13
N SER A 49 -6.32 30.69 4.74
CA SER A 49 -6.67 31.17 6.08
C SER A 49 -8.14 31.57 6.19
N GLN A 50 -8.83 31.08 7.23
CA GLN A 50 -9.75 31.90 8.03
C GLN A 50 -10.04 31.27 9.40
N VAL A 51 -10.04 32.15 10.39
CA VAL A 51 -10.50 32.00 11.78
C VAL A 51 -11.85 31.29 11.85
N ASP A 52 -12.01 30.34 12.78
CA ASP A 52 -13.33 30.00 13.30
C ASP A 52 -13.31 29.66 14.79
N ASP A 53 -14.24 30.31 15.47
CA ASP A 53 -14.49 30.31 16.89
C ASP A 53 -15.25 29.03 17.27
N GLY A 54 -15.04 28.55 18.49
CA GLY A 54 -15.43 27.20 18.87
C GLY A 54 -16.93 26.95 18.97
N MET A 55 -17.60 26.53 17.89
CA MET A 55 -18.69 25.52 17.90
C MET A 55 -19.17 25.21 16.47
N ASN A 56 -19.47 23.94 16.16
CA ASN A 56 -20.23 23.60 14.95
C ASN A 56 -21.75 23.86 15.16
N PRO A 57 -22.55 24.06 14.09
CA PRO A 57 -23.97 24.42 14.19
C PRO A 57 -24.89 23.36 14.83
N PHE A 58 -24.36 22.18 15.17
CA PHE A 58 -25.11 21.02 15.63
C PHE A 58 -24.76 20.58 17.06
N GLY A 59 -23.95 21.35 17.80
CA GLY A 59 -23.69 21.10 19.22
C GLY A 59 -22.92 19.80 19.52
N HIS A 60 -22.19 19.26 18.54
CA HIS A 60 -21.37 18.07 18.75
C HIS A 60 -19.95 18.46 19.16
N PRO A 61 -19.38 17.86 20.22
CA PRO A 61 -18.00 18.12 20.58
C PRO A 61 -17.10 17.73 19.40
N HIS A 62 -16.14 18.60 19.09
CA HIS A 62 -15.09 18.34 18.11
C HIS A 62 -14.50 16.96 18.38
N SER A 63 -14.46 16.13 17.33
CA SER A 63 -13.81 14.82 17.30
C SER A 63 -12.56 14.79 18.16
N SER A 64 -12.41 13.74 18.98
CA SER A 64 -11.23 13.40 19.76
C SER A 64 -9.97 14.10 19.26
N LYS A 65 -9.47 15.08 20.02
CA LYS A 65 -8.15 15.69 19.81
C LYS A 65 -7.12 14.56 19.91
N CYS A 66 -6.83 13.92 18.80
CA CYS A 66 -5.58 13.22 18.63
C CYS A 66 -4.55 14.36 18.68
N ASN A 67 -3.55 14.30 19.55
CA ASN A 67 -2.44 15.25 19.48
C ASN A 67 -1.69 14.97 18.18
N PHE A 68 -2.20 15.49 17.06
CA PHE A 68 -1.67 15.32 15.71
C PHE A 68 -0.15 15.54 15.62
N PRO A 69 0.44 16.54 16.30
CA PRO A 69 1.89 16.71 16.31
C PRO A 69 2.64 15.51 16.90
N ASP A 70 2.10 14.90 17.95
CA ASP A 70 2.72 13.78 18.67
C ASP A 70 2.68 12.49 17.84
N VAL A 71 1.57 12.25 17.14
CA VAL A 71 1.42 11.08 16.25
C VAL A 71 2.38 11.15 15.06
N VAL A 72 2.52 12.32 14.43
CA VAL A 72 3.43 12.51 13.29
C VAL A 72 4.89 12.36 13.73
N VAL A 73 5.27 12.94 14.88
CA VAL A 73 6.63 12.78 15.45
C VAL A 73 6.92 11.31 15.77
N LYS A 74 5.97 10.60 16.37
CA LYS A 74 6.12 9.17 16.67
C LYS A 74 6.24 8.33 15.40
N GLN A 75 5.44 8.62 14.37
CA GLN A 75 5.54 7.94 13.08
C GLN A 75 6.92 8.16 12.44
N GLN A 76 7.39 9.41 12.43
CA GLN A 76 8.69 9.74 11.85
C GLN A 76 9.83 9.01 12.58
N LYS A 77 9.81 8.99 13.91
CA LYS A 77 10.79 8.23 14.71
C LYS A 77 10.79 6.74 14.38
N LEU A 78 9.62 6.10 14.26
CA LEU A 78 9.54 4.68 13.90
C LEU A 78 10.02 4.40 12.47
N LEU A 79 9.83 5.34 11.53
CA LEU A 79 10.38 5.22 10.18
C LEU A 79 11.91 5.31 10.20
N GLU A 80 12.48 6.25 10.98
CA GLU A 80 13.92 6.36 11.16
C GLU A 80 14.52 5.10 11.80
N GLU A 81 13.90 4.57 12.86
CA GLU A 81 14.31 3.31 13.49
C GLU A 81 14.23 2.12 12.52
N ARG A 82 13.20 2.09 11.66
CA ARG A 82 13.07 1.08 10.61
C ARG A 82 14.19 1.18 9.57
N ASP A 83 14.59 2.40 9.19
CA ASP A 83 15.65 2.62 8.20
C ASP A 83 17.04 2.26 8.74
N VAL A 84 17.30 2.56 10.02
CA VAL A 84 18.52 2.10 10.72
C VAL A 84 18.55 0.57 10.75
N LEU A 85 17.45 -0.07 11.16
CA LEU A 85 17.38 -1.52 11.24
C LEU A 85 17.48 -2.18 9.86
N ALA A 86 16.90 -1.57 8.82
CA ALA A 86 17.05 -2.03 7.45
C ALA A 86 18.52 -1.98 7.01
N SER A 87 19.27 -0.95 7.40
CA SER A 87 20.69 -0.84 7.12
C SER A 87 21.50 -1.93 7.84
N GLU A 88 21.21 -2.20 9.12
CA GLU A 88 21.84 -3.32 9.86
C GLU A 88 21.56 -4.68 9.20
N ILE A 89 20.34 -4.91 8.73
CA ILE A 89 19.98 -6.14 8.02
C ILE A 89 20.73 -6.24 6.69
N GLN A 90 20.92 -5.13 5.97
CA GLN A 90 21.64 -5.13 4.69
C GLN A 90 23.11 -5.52 4.80
N GLU A 91 23.74 -5.34 5.96
CA GLU A 91 25.12 -5.78 6.21
C GLU A 91 25.24 -7.30 6.39
N LEU A 92 24.13 -8.02 6.58
CA LEU A 92 24.15 -9.48 6.68
C LEU A 92 24.41 -10.13 5.30
N PRO A 93 25.22 -11.21 5.24
CA PRO A 93 25.43 -11.96 4.01
C PRO A 93 24.11 -12.42 3.39
N GLY A 94 23.86 -12.05 2.13
CA GLY A 94 22.63 -12.39 1.41
C GLY A 94 21.47 -11.39 1.58
N PHE A 95 21.62 -10.36 2.42
CA PHE A 95 20.58 -9.35 2.69
C PHE A 95 20.88 -7.96 2.12
N GLY A 96 21.96 -7.77 1.36
CA GLY A 96 22.34 -6.45 0.81
C GLY A 96 21.28 -5.74 -0.05
N GLY A 97 20.26 -6.48 -0.53
CA GLY A 97 19.08 -5.96 -1.22
C GLY A 97 17.83 -5.75 -0.35
N PHE A 98 17.91 -5.97 0.96
CA PHE A 98 16.77 -5.86 1.89
C PHE A 98 16.18 -4.45 1.83
N LEU A 99 14.88 -4.36 1.48
CA LEU A 99 14.14 -3.11 1.27
C LEU A 99 14.72 -2.13 0.25
N LYS A 100 15.71 -2.53 -0.56
CA LYS A 100 16.15 -1.72 -1.70
C LYS A 100 15.19 -1.89 -2.86
N THR A 101 14.98 -0.81 -3.61
CA THR A 101 14.27 -0.88 -4.89
C THR A 101 14.96 -1.89 -5.78
N PRO A 102 14.28 -2.95 -6.24
CA PRO A 102 14.89 -3.93 -7.12
C PRO A 102 15.29 -3.28 -8.45
N SER A 103 16.44 -3.66 -8.98
CA SER A 103 16.85 -3.23 -10.31
C SER A 103 15.87 -3.72 -11.36
N PHE A 104 15.79 -3.04 -12.50
CA PHE A 104 14.98 -3.50 -13.64
C PHE A 104 15.32 -4.94 -14.02
N GLU A 105 16.61 -5.31 -14.01
CA GLU A 105 17.06 -6.68 -14.29
C GLU A 105 16.45 -7.69 -13.31
N ASN A 106 16.46 -7.39 -12.02
CA ASN A 106 15.91 -8.28 -11.00
C ASN A 106 14.40 -8.46 -11.19
N ILE A 107 13.66 -7.38 -11.48
CA ILE A 107 12.22 -7.46 -11.75
C ILE A 107 11.95 -8.25 -13.04
N ARG A 108 12.76 -8.05 -14.08
CA ARG A 108 12.63 -8.79 -15.34
C ARG A 108 12.91 -10.28 -15.14
N ILE A 109 13.94 -10.64 -14.39
CA ILE A 109 14.22 -12.03 -14.00
C ILE A 109 13.03 -12.61 -13.21
N ALA A 110 12.42 -11.84 -12.31
CA ALA A 110 11.20 -12.25 -11.61
C ALA A 110 10.07 -12.63 -12.59
N ALA A 111 9.97 -11.89 -13.69
CA ALA A 111 8.96 -12.12 -14.72
C ALA A 111 9.10 -13.46 -15.46
N SER A 112 10.20 -14.20 -15.23
CA SER A 112 10.36 -15.58 -15.73
C SER A 112 9.37 -16.57 -15.08
N HIS A 113 8.88 -16.26 -13.89
CA HIS A 113 7.86 -17.06 -13.19
C HIS A 113 6.42 -16.62 -13.53
N GLY A 114 6.24 -15.58 -14.33
CA GLY A 114 4.95 -15.01 -14.70
C GLY A 114 5.03 -13.48 -14.85
N PRO A 115 4.13 -12.84 -15.61
CA PRO A 115 4.19 -11.39 -15.82
C PRO A 115 4.16 -10.60 -14.51
N VAL A 116 4.98 -9.55 -14.42
CA VAL A 116 4.95 -8.62 -13.29
C VAL A 116 4.15 -7.38 -13.68
N VAL A 117 3.07 -7.11 -12.95
CA VAL A 117 2.20 -5.95 -13.18
C VAL A 117 2.56 -4.85 -12.18
N ILE A 118 2.95 -3.70 -12.70
CA ILE A 118 3.27 -2.50 -11.92
C ILE A 118 2.16 -1.47 -12.17
N ILE A 119 1.62 -0.92 -11.09
CA ILE A 119 0.60 0.12 -11.15
C ILE A 119 1.15 1.34 -10.42
N ASN A 120 1.30 2.44 -11.14
CA ASN A 120 1.58 3.72 -10.49
C ASN A 120 0.26 4.26 -9.93
N HIS A 121 0.21 4.64 -8.65
CA HIS A 121 -0.97 5.26 -8.06
C HIS A 121 -0.63 6.71 -7.68
N SER A 122 -0.97 7.64 -8.57
CA SER A 122 -0.62 9.05 -8.44
C SER A 122 -1.74 9.94 -8.98
N LYS A 123 -1.95 11.07 -8.29
CA LYS A 123 -2.93 12.10 -8.68
C LYS A 123 -2.68 12.68 -10.08
N TRP A 124 -1.45 12.57 -10.58
CA TRP A 124 -1.07 13.10 -11.89
C TRP A 124 -1.38 12.10 -13.02
N ARG A 125 -1.05 10.82 -12.82
CA ARG A 125 -1.26 9.74 -13.79
C ARG A 125 -1.10 8.39 -13.09
N SER A 126 -2.00 7.44 -13.33
CA SER A 126 -2.00 6.15 -12.63
C SER A 126 -1.94 4.94 -13.56
N ASP A 127 -0.92 4.84 -14.40
CA ASP A 127 -0.89 3.79 -15.42
C ASP A 127 -0.35 2.44 -14.96
N ILE A 128 -0.62 1.46 -15.81
CA ILE A 128 -0.24 0.07 -15.61
C ILE A 128 0.86 -0.29 -16.62
N LEU A 129 1.91 -0.92 -16.11
CA LEU A 129 3.00 -1.51 -16.88
C LEU A 129 3.03 -3.01 -16.65
N ILE A 130 3.13 -3.78 -17.72
CA ILE A 130 3.30 -5.23 -17.67
C ILE A 130 4.73 -5.54 -18.10
N LEU A 131 5.49 -6.15 -17.22
CA LEU A 131 6.84 -6.62 -17.47
C LEU A 131 6.81 -8.12 -17.78
N LEU A 132 7.51 -8.48 -18.86
CA LEU A 132 7.70 -9.85 -19.34
C LEU A 132 9.19 -10.18 -19.30
N TYR A 133 9.52 -11.47 -19.17
CA TYR A 133 10.92 -11.90 -19.05
C TYR A 133 11.74 -11.60 -20.31
N ASN A 134 11.24 -11.99 -21.48
CA ASN A 134 11.96 -11.95 -22.76
C ASN A 134 11.36 -10.96 -23.76
N SER A 135 10.64 -9.94 -23.29
CA SER A 135 9.96 -9.00 -24.18
C SER A 135 9.96 -7.59 -23.59
N SER A 136 9.77 -6.60 -24.47
CA SER A 136 9.65 -5.20 -24.04
C SER A 136 8.44 -5.02 -23.11
N PRO A 137 8.52 -4.10 -22.13
CA PRO A 137 7.39 -3.74 -21.29
C PRO A 137 6.17 -3.35 -22.12
N SER A 138 4.99 -3.85 -21.73
CA SER A 138 3.72 -3.42 -22.30
C SER A 138 3.10 -2.35 -21.41
N TYR A 139 2.57 -1.29 -22.02
CA TYR A 139 1.94 -0.17 -21.34
C TYR A 139 0.42 -0.20 -21.54
N ILE A 140 -0.33 0.07 -20.48
CA ILE A 140 -1.79 0.26 -20.50
C ILE A 140 -2.09 1.65 -19.92
N PRO A 141 -2.58 2.59 -20.75
CA PRO A 141 -3.03 3.88 -20.25
C PRO A 141 -4.30 3.70 -19.41
N THR A 142 -4.37 4.44 -18.31
CA THR A 142 -5.57 4.50 -17.47
C THR A 142 -6.33 5.78 -17.70
N THR A 143 -7.58 5.80 -17.23
CA THR A 143 -8.42 6.98 -17.26
C THR A 143 -7.98 7.98 -16.19
N ASN A 144 -8.20 9.28 -16.43
CA ASN A 144 -7.77 10.34 -15.51
C ASN A 144 -8.43 10.25 -14.13
N ASP A 145 -9.59 9.59 -14.03
CA ASP A 145 -10.33 9.36 -12.79
C ASP A 145 -9.82 8.14 -12.00
N PHE A 146 -8.82 7.39 -12.50
CA PHE A 146 -8.31 6.17 -11.86
C PHE A 146 -7.91 6.41 -10.41
N TYR A 147 -7.17 7.49 -10.15
CA TYR A 147 -6.73 7.86 -8.79
C TYR A 147 -7.93 8.09 -7.87
N CYS A 148 -8.91 8.87 -8.31
CA CYS A 148 -10.11 9.14 -7.52
C CYS A 148 -10.88 7.86 -7.23
N ARG A 149 -11.14 7.04 -8.25
CA ARG A 149 -11.86 5.77 -8.11
C ARG A 149 -11.14 4.79 -7.19
N ALA A 150 -9.82 4.69 -7.28
CA ALA A 150 -9.04 3.83 -6.37
C ALA A 150 -9.16 4.29 -4.91
N ASN A 151 -9.13 5.60 -4.66
CA ASN A 151 -9.35 6.14 -3.32
C ASN A 151 -10.79 5.93 -2.82
N GLU A 152 -11.81 6.11 -3.66
CA GLU A 152 -13.21 5.82 -3.30
C GLU A 152 -13.41 4.36 -2.88
N LEU A 153 -12.78 3.41 -3.59
CA LEU A 153 -12.82 2.00 -3.25
C LEU A 153 -12.14 1.71 -1.90
N ARG A 154 -10.99 2.35 -1.64
CA ARG A 154 -10.32 2.28 -0.32
C ARG A 154 -11.25 2.81 0.77
N ASP A 155 -11.82 4.00 0.58
CA ASP A 155 -12.63 4.68 1.59
C ASP A 155 -13.90 3.88 1.89
N CYS A 156 -14.51 3.28 0.87
CA CYS A 156 -15.63 2.35 1.03
C CYS A 156 -15.26 1.17 1.94
N LEU A 157 -14.10 0.53 1.74
CA LEU A 157 -13.63 -0.56 2.60
C LEU A 157 -13.33 -0.08 4.02
N VAL A 158 -12.67 1.06 4.17
CA VAL A 158 -12.32 1.63 5.49
C VAL A 158 -13.58 1.92 6.29
N VAL A 159 -14.57 2.55 5.66
CA VAL A 159 -15.86 2.87 6.29
C VAL A 159 -16.62 1.61 6.67
N ALA A 160 -16.64 0.58 5.83
CA ALA A 160 -17.33 -0.67 6.14
C ALA A 160 -16.63 -1.47 7.26
N ARG A 161 -15.29 -1.43 7.29
CA ARG A 161 -14.48 -2.13 8.31
C ARG A 161 -14.74 -1.62 9.72
N LYS A 162 -15.16 -0.35 9.88
CA LYS A 162 -15.54 0.24 11.18
C LYS A 162 -16.69 -0.49 11.87
N GLU A 163 -17.52 -1.21 11.12
CA GLU A 163 -18.65 -2.00 11.65
C GLU A 163 -18.28 -3.44 12.03
N GLY A 164 -17.01 -3.82 11.85
CA GLY A 164 -16.50 -5.16 12.15
C GLY A 164 -16.32 -6.03 10.91
N LEU A 165 -15.34 -6.92 10.96
CA LEU A 165 -14.96 -7.80 9.84
C LEU A 165 -16.04 -8.86 9.52
N ASP A 166 -16.81 -9.27 10.52
CA ASP A 166 -17.89 -10.26 10.36
C ASP A 166 -19.25 -9.62 10.04
N SER A 167 -19.27 -8.30 9.78
CA SER A 167 -20.51 -7.61 9.44
C SER A 167 -20.91 -7.87 7.99
N ASP A 168 -22.22 -8.07 7.75
CA ASP A 168 -22.77 -8.16 6.39
C ASP A 168 -22.41 -6.94 5.54
N ARG A 169 -22.26 -5.77 6.18
CA ARG A 169 -21.89 -4.53 5.48
C ARG A 169 -20.45 -4.59 4.99
N TYR A 170 -19.51 -5.07 5.80
CA TYR A 170 -18.13 -5.28 5.37
C TYR A 170 -18.05 -6.31 4.24
N GLU A 171 -18.77 -7.43 4.35
CA GLU A 171 -18.77 -8.45 3.30
C GLU A 171 -19.32 -7.89 1.97
N ARG A 172 -20.45 -7.16 2.01
CA ARG A 172 -21.01 -6.50 0.81
C ARG A 172 -20.04 -5.48 0.21
N ALA A 173 -19.42 -4.64 1.04
CA ALA A 173 -18.44 -3.66 0.60
C ALA A 173 -17.23 -4.33 -0.04
N LEU A 174 -16.71 -5.40 0.57
CA LEU A 174 -15.59 -6.18 0.05
C LEU A 174 -15.89 -6.77 -1.32
N ARG A 175 -17.04 -7.43 -1.48
CA ARG A 175 -17.47 -7.98 -2.78
C ARG A 175 -17.60 -6.88 -3.85
N SER A 176 -18.21 -5.74 -3.48
CA SER A 176 -18.37 -4.59 -4.39
C SER A 176 -17.02 -4.00 -4.82
N VAL A 177 -16.09 -3.86 -3.88
CA VAL A 177 -14.77 -3.29 -4.12
C VAL A 177 -13.91 -4.23 -4.96
N LEU A 178 -13.91 -5.54 -4.67
CA LEU A 178 -13.20 -6.53 -5.50
C LEU A 178 -13.73 -6.55 -6.94
N LYS A 179 -15.05 -6.48 -7.12
CA LYS A 179 -15.66 -6.38 -8.46
C LYS A 179 -15.23 -5.11 -9.19
N SER A 180 -15.18 -3.99 -8.48
CA SER A 180 -14.76 -2.70 -9.05
C SER A 180 -13.27 -2.67 -9.39
N LEU A 181 -12.41 -3.22 -8.52
CA LEU A 181 -10.97 -3.40 -8.77
C LEU A 181 -10.72 -4.31 -9.97
N HIS A 182 -11.49 -5.39 -10.10
CA HIS A 182 -11.42 -6.24 -11.29
C HIS A 182 -11.74 -5.42 -12.55
N ASN A 183 -12.80 -4.63 -12.57
CA ASN A 183 -13.11 -3.79 -13.73
C ASN A 183 -12.06 -2.69 -13.99
N LEU A 184 -11.46 -2.14 -12.93
CA LEU A 184 -10.51 -1.02 -13.01
C LEU A 184 -9.11 -1.47 -13.42
N VAL A 185 -8.67 -2.65 -12.98
CA VAL A 185 -7.30 -3.16 -13.16
C VAL A 185 -7.30 -4.57 -13.73
N GLY A 186 -8.02 -5.49 -13.10
CA GLY A 186 -7.95 -6.92 -13.42
C GLY A 186 -8.28 -7.21 -14.89
N LYS A 187 -9.44 -6.77 -15.35
CA LYS A 187 -9.91 -6.97 -16.72
C LYS A 187 -8.99 -6.32 -17.76
N PRO A 188 -8.62 -5.01 -17.67
CA PRO A 188 -7.65 -4.42 -18.61
C PRO A 188 -6.32 -5.18 -18.68
N VAL A 189 -5.82 -5.66 -17.54
CA VAL A 189 -4.57 -6.44 -17.49
C VAL A 189 -4.74 -7.79 -18.16
N VAL A 190 -5.79 -8.53 -17.82
CA VAL A 190 -6.07 -9.86 -18.40
C VAL A 190 -6.28 -9.76 -19.92
N ASP A 191 -7.10 -8.82 -20.38
CA ASP A 191 -7.33 -8.58 -21.81
C ASP A 191 -6.01 -8.28 -22.54
N ARG A 192 -5.12 -7.50 -21.91
CA ARG A 192 -3.80 -7.20 -22.46
C ARG A 192 -2.88 -8.41 -22.48
N LEU A 193 -2.88 -9.23 -21.43
CA LEU A 193 -2.08 -10.46 -21.37
C LEU A 193 -2.49 -11.47 -22.44
N HIS A 194 -3.80 -11.62 -22.70
CA HIS A 194 -4.29 -12.44 -23.82
C HIS A 194 -3.78 -11.93 -25.18
N THR A 195 -3.81 -10.60 -25.38
CA THR A 195 -3.28 -9.98 -26.61
C THR A 195 -1.78 -10.22 -26.79
N LEU A 196 -1.04 -10.35 -25.67
CA LEU A 196 0.39 -10.65 -25.65
C LEU A 196 0.70 -12.15 -25.75
N GLY A 197 -0.31 -13.02 -25.83
CA GLY A 197 -0.15 -14.46 -25.94
C GLY A 197 0.35 -15.13 -24.64
N VAL A 198 0.18 -14.49 -23.49
CA VAL A 198 0.52 -15.10 -22.20
C VAL A 198 -0.57 -16.10 -21.82
N PRO A 199 -0.24 -17.39 -21.59
CA PRO A 199 -1.21 -18.40 -21.21
C PRO A 199 -1.71 -18.18 -19.78
N GLU A 200 -2.98 -18.48 -19.53
CA GLU A 200 -3.51 -18.56 -18.17
C GLU A 200 -2.88 -19.76 -17.46
N GLN A 201 -2.24 -19.51 -16.33
CA GLN A 201 -1.84 -20.57 -15.42
C GLN A 201 -3.03 -20.86 -14.50
N SER A 202 -3.74 -21.97 -14.76
CA SER A 202 -4.78 -22.53 -13.89
C SER A 202 -4.18 -23.22 -12.66
#